data_AF-A0BPH5-F1
#
_entry.id   AF-A0BPH5-F1
#
_cell.length_a   1.000
_cell.length_b   1.000
_cell.length_c   1.000
_cell.angle_alpha   90.00
_cell.angle_beta   90.00
_cell.angle_gamma   90.00
#
_symmetry.space_group_name_H-M   'P 1'
#
loop_
_entity.id
_entity.type
_entity.pdbx_description
1 polymer ?
#
loop_
_entity_poly.entity_id
_entity_poly.type
_entity_poly.pdbx_seq_one_letter_code
_entity_poly.pdbx_strand_id
1 'polypeptide(L)'
;MAKYSCPKCNKMQCSLDCYKTHSETCTSSFQKEHEIQKMKGLKATFDEQIEMKKALNQFYEESKDENIVPMNEEEINERWEELQELCEQGKLNLDQLTLAEQHEFAKFIQEMVIQEPWIPWWEVNEGAFSLYVDELDQNQKTNKEIHQNSYLEFRSTLKQKIQTVVPFNKLCKIQHEDLRNHLFNLIASISIIAKVLDGDIIELNREFYNMFTILSYTMDDNTSLIGNLDLSYKKLKEHAHKVDKGLILPYINREDLIKIFSNKFFVIEILFYAYDAIHSIEHQAQNEDNSDFVENKKLIKTLNLKKQKLLFYISYALSKNHEFYQQIRTQIKELNE
;
A
#
# COMPACT_ATOMS: atom_id res chain seq x y z
N MET A 1 -0.68 -12.31 44.51
CA MET A 1 -1.48 -12.87 43.41
C MET A 1 -0.92 -12.32 42.11
N ALA A 2 -0.34 -13.17 41.27
CA ALA A 2 0.28 -12.76 40.02
C ALA A 2 -0.82 -12.40 39.00
N LYS A 3 -0.80 -11.16 38.50
CA LYS A 3 -1.69 -10.70 37.42
C LYS A 3 -1.05 -11.08 36.10
N TYR A 4 -1.66 -11.97 35.34
CA TYR A 4 -1.18 -12.35 34.01
C TYR A 4 -1.93 -11.53 32.97
N SER A 5 -1.23 -10.92 32.00
CA SER A 5 -1.87 -10.26 30.85
C SER A 5 -1.95 -11.24 29.68
N CYS A 6 -3.07 -11.22 28.95
CA CYS A 6 -3.17 -11.98 27.70
C CYS A 6 -2.21 -11.40 26.66
N PRO A 7 -1.28 -12.18 26.07
CA PRO A 7 -0.30 -11.66 25.12
C PRO A 7 -0.91 -11.19 23.79
N LYS A 8 -2.16 -11.59 23.47
CA LYS A 8 -2.83 -11.25 22.20
C LYS A 8 -3.68 -9.97 22.29
N CYS A 9 -4.33 -9.73 23.43
CA CYS A 9 -5.27 -8.61 23.60
C CYS A 9 -4.98 -7.72 24.82
N ASN A 10 -3.91 -8.02 25.56
CA ASN A 10 -3.42 -7.30 26.72
C ASN A 10 -4.40 -7.13 27.90
N LYS A 11 -5.50 -7.90 27.92
CA LYS A 11 -6.48 -7.87 29.01
C LYS A 11 -5.97 -8.63 30.24
N MET A 12 -6.11 -8.04 31.42
CA MET A 12 -5.63 -8.62 32.67
C MET A 12 -6.48 -9.81 33.12
N GLN A 13 -5.81 -10.92 33.44
CA GLN A 13 -6.39 -12.16 33.96
C GLN A 13 -5.90 -12.42 35.38
N CYS A 14 -6.81 -12.96 36.19
CA CYS A 14 -6.59 -13.29 37.60
C CYS A 14 -5.75 -14.55 37.82
N SER A 15 -5.84 -15.51 36.89
CA SER A 15 -5.16 -16.80 36.94
C SER A 15 -5.15 -17.45 35.55
N LEU A 16 -4.41 -18.56 35.41
CA LEU A 16 -4.42 -19.39 34.20
C LEU A 16 -5.80 -19.99 33.90
N ASP A 17 -6.62 -20.24 34.93
CA ASP A 17 -7.99 -20.70 34.73
C ASP A 17 -8.88 -19.58 34.17
N CYS A 18 -8.67 -18.33 34.59
CA CYS A 18 -9.34 -17.17 33.99
C CYS A 18 -8.96 -16.99 32.50
N TYR A 19 -7.72 -17.34 32.13
CA TYR A 19 -7.25 -17.31 30.73
C TYR A 19 -7.94 -18.36 29.84
N LYS A 20 -8.17 -19.58 30.34
CA LYS A 20 -8.85 -20.65 29.57
C LYS A 20 -10.29 -20.29 29.18
N THR A 21 -10.93 -19.42 29.93
CA THR A 21 -12.30 -18.92 29.69
C THR A 21 -12.36 -17.55 29.02
N HIS A 22 -11.23 -16.99 28.58
CA HIS A 22 -11.15 -15.59 28.16
C HIS A 22 -11.88 -15.30 26.83
N SER A 23 -11.46 -15.95 25.75
CA SER A 23 -12.14 -15.99 24.47
C SER A 23 -11.59 -17.16 23.66
N GLU A 24 -12.46 -17.92 23.00
CA GLU A 24 -12.06 -19.08 22.19
C GLU A 24 -11.03 -18.73 21.12
N THR A 25 -11.10 -17.52 20.56
CA THR A 25 -10.14 -17.00 19.58
C THR A 25 -8.75 -16.80 20.16
N CYS A 26 -8.63 -16.27 21.39
CA CYS A 26 -7.32 -16.07 22.01
C CYS A 26 -6.69 -17.38 22.51
N THR A 27 -7.50 -18.28 23.07
CA THR A 27 -7.02 -19.60 23.53
C THR A 27 -6.69 -20.52 22.38
N SER A 28 -7.51 -20.60 21.33
CA SER A 28 -7.22 -21.41 20.14
C SER A 28 -5.99 -20.91 19.39
N SER A 29 -5.82 -19.59 19.26
CA SER A 29 -4.63 -19.02 18.62
C SER A 29 -3.36 -19.32 19.39
N PHE A 30 -3.39 -19.24 20.72
CA PHE A 30 -2.25 -19.60 21.58
C PHE A 30 -1.94 -21.10 21.54
N GLN A 31 -2.97 -21.96 21.55
CA GLN A 31 -2.78 -23.41 21.41
C GLN A 31 -2.17 -23.77 20.06
N LYS A 32 -2.66 -23.17 18.97
CA LYS A 32 -2.08 -23.34 17.62
C LYS A 32 -0.63 -22.88 17.56
N GLU A 33 -0.30 -21.72 18.11
CA GLU A 33 1.09 -21.24 18.16
C GLU A 33 1.99 -22.16 18.98
N HIS A 34 1.49 -22.68 20.11
CA HIS A 34 2.23 -23.60 20.96
C HIS A 34 2.44 -24.98 20.31
N GLU A 35 1.45 -25.48 19.55
CA GLU A 35 1.59 -26.69 18.73
C GLU A 35 2.58 -26.49 17.58
N ILE A 36 2.50 -25.36 16.87
CA ILE A 36 3.46 -24.99 15.80
C ILE A 36 4.88 -24.88 16.37
N GLN A 37 5.05 -24.29 17.56
CA GLN A 37 6.36 -24.21 18.21
C GLN A 37 6.89 -25.58 18.65
N LYS A 38 6.02 -26.49 19.11
CA LYS A 38 6.41 -27.88 19.38
C LYS A 38 6.83 -28.62 18.10
N MET A 39 6.15 -28.39 16.98
CA MET A 39 6.49 -28.97 15.69
C MET A 39 7.80 -28.42 15.11
N LYS A 40 8.11 -27.13 15.31
CA LYS A 40 9.38 -26.51 14.85
C LYS A 40 10.63 -27.10 15.51
N GLY A 41 10.49 -27.76 16.67
CA GLY A 41 11.59 -28.44 17.36
C GLY A 41 11.79 -29.91 16.97
N LEU A 42 10.82 -30.52 16.28
CA LEU A 42 10.90 -31.90 15.81
C LEU A 42 11.51 -31.91 14.40
N LYS A 43 12.82 -32.11 14.31
CA LYS A 43 13.43 -32.50 13.04
C LYS A 43 13.11 -33.96 12.79
N ALA A 44 12.33 -34.24 11.75
CA ALA A 44 12.10 -35.60 11.26
C ALA A 44 13.44 -36.32 11.08
N THR A 45 13.53 -37.53 11.60
CA THR A 45 14.72 -38.37 11.46
C THR A 45 14.96 -38.69 9.99
N PHE A 46 16.20 -39.03 9.63
CA PHE A 46 16.57 -39.31 8.24
C PHE A 46 15.72 -40.45 7.65
N ASP A 47 15.33 -41.43 8.47
CA ASP A 47 14.48 -42.55 8.07
C ASP A 47 13.02 -42.13 7.82
N GLU A 48 12.45 -41.25 8.66
CA GLU A 48 11.11 -40.68 8.44
C GLU A 48 11.07 -39.78 7.18
N GLN A 49 12.16 -39.07 6.89
CA GLN A 49 12.28 -38.29 5.65
C GLN A 49 12.36 -39.20 4.41
N ILE A 50 12.97 -40.38 4.53
CA ILE A 50 13.03 -41.38 3.46
C ILE A 50 11.66 -42.03 3.25
N GLU A 51 10.93 -42.37 4.31
CA GLU A 51 9.56 -42.88 4.18
C GLU A 51 8.62 -41.84 3.58
N MET A 52 8.72 -40.58 4.02
CA MET A 52 7.92 -39.49 3.44
C MET A 52 8.26 -39.27 1.96
N LYS A 53 9.54 -39.33 1.59
CA LYS A 53 9.95 -39.26 0.18
C LYS A 53 9.50 -40.46 -0.63
N LYS A 54 9.47 -41.67 -0.05
CA LYS A 54 8.93 -42.86 -0.70
C LYS A 54 7.42 -42.75 -0.91
N ALA A 55 6.67 -42.30 0.10
CA ALA A 55 5.24 -42.08 -0.01
C ALA A 55 4.91 -40.99 -1.05
N LEU A 56 5.67 -39.89 -1.08
CA LEU A 56 5.56 -38.85 -2.10
C LEU A 56 5.88 -39.40 -3.49
N ASN A 57 6.96 -40.17 -3.65
CA ASN A 57 7.32 -40.78 -4.93
C ASN A 57 6.29 -41.81 -5.40
N GLN A 58 5.68 -42.56 -4.48
CA GLN A 58 4.60 -43.48 -4.81
C GLN A 58 3.35 -42.73 -5.27
N PHE A 59 3.05 -41.57 -4.67
CA PHE A 59 2.02 -40.64 -5.14
C PHE A 59 2.36 -40.07 -6.54
N TYR A 60 3.62 -39.74 -6.80
CA TYR A 60 4.10 -39.28 -8.10
C TYR A 60 4.05 -40.38 -9.18
N GLU A 61 4.31 -41.63 -8.81
CA GLU A 61 4.22 -42.78 -9.72
C GLU A 61 2.77 -43.17 -10.01
N GLU A 62 1.88 -43.14 -9.01
CA GLU A 62 0.43 -43.32 -9.20
C GLU A 62 -0.17 -42.21 -10.09
N SER A 63 0.32 -40.96 -10.00
CA SER A 63 -0.08 -39.86 -10.88
C SER A 63 0.44 -39.95 -12.32
N LYS A 64 1.40 -40.82 -12.60
CA LYS A 64 1.95 -41.06 -13.95
C LYS A 64 1.22 -42.16 -14.71
N ASP A 65 0.46 -43.00 -14.03
CA ASP A 65 -0.25 -44.17 -14.61
C ASP A 65 -1.70 -43.86 -15.02
N GLU A 66 -2.22 -42.67 -14.72
CA GLU A 66 -3.42 -42.18 -15.41
C GLU A 66 -3.01 -41.75 -16.82
N ASN A 67 -3.47 -42.51 -17.83
CA ASN A 67 -3.35 -42.18 -19.24
C ASN A 67 -3.84 -40.74 -19.48
N ILE A 68 -2.93 -39.77 -19.47
CA ILE A 68 -3.17 -38.41 -19.95
C ILE A 68 -3.38 -38.53 -21.45
N VAL A 69 -4.62 -38.77 -21.85
CA VAL A 69 -5.05 -38.54 -23.24
C VAL A 69 -4.95 -37.03 -23.44
N PRO A 70 -4.15 -36.54 -24.39
CA PRO A 70 -4.13 -35.11 -24.69
C PRO A 70 -5.55 -34.72 -25.09
N MET A 71 -6.21 -33.89 -24.29
CA MET A 71 -7.50 -33.30 -24.65
C MET A 71 -7.31 -32.50 -25.93
N ASN A 72 -8.28 -32.61 -26.85
CA ASN A 72 -8.27 -31.77 -28.04
C ASN A 72 -8.65 -30.32 -27.68
N GLU A 73 -8.37 -29.35 -28.57
CA GLU A 73 -8.64 -27.93 -28.29
C GLU A 73 -10.13 -27.63 -28.03
N GLU A 74 -11.05 -28.42 -28.60
CA GLU A 74 -12.50 -28.26 -28.37
C GLU A 74 -12.89 -28.69 -26.96
N GLU A 75 -12.40 -29.84 -26.49
CA GLU A 75 -12.60 -30.36 -25.13
C GLU A 75 -11.99 -29.44 -24.06
N ILE A 76 -10.85 -28.81 -24.36
CA ILE A 76 -10.24 -27.81 -23.49
C ILE A 76 -11.17 -26.60 -23.37
N ASN A 77 -11.63 -26.04 -24.50
CA ASN A 77 -12.51 -24.86 -24.48
C ASN A 77 -13.84 -25.13 -23.75
N GLU A 78 -14.47 -26.29 -23.97
CA GLU A 78 -15.67 -26.70 -23.23
C GLU A 78 -15.40 -26.77 -21.72
N ARG A 79 -14.26 -27.35 -21.32
CA ARG A 79 -13.85 -27.42 -19.92
C ARG A 79 -13.59 -26.05 -19.30
N TRP A 80 -13.02 -25.11 -20.05
CA TRP A 80 -12.85 -23.72 -19.61
C TRP A 80 -14.18 -23.00 -19.40
N GLU A 81 -15.14 -23.18 -20.30
CA GLU A 81 -16.48 -22.59 -20.17
C GLU A 81 -17.22 -23.13 -18.92
N GLU A 82 -17.13 -24.43 -18.65
CA GLU A 82 -17.70 -25.04 -17.43
C GLU A 82 -17.09 -24.47 -16.15
N LEU A 83 -15.76 -24.34 -16.09
CA LEU A 83 -15.06 -23.78 -14.92
C LEU A 83 -15.39 -22.30 -14.70
N GLN A 84 -15.54 -21.54 -15.79
CA GLN A 84 -15.97 -20.15 -15.71
C GLN A 84 -17.39 -20.03 -15.17
N GLU A 85 -18.33 -20.86 -15.63
CA GLU A 85 -19.71 -20.87 -15.12
C GLU A 85 -19.75 -21.23 -13.62
N LEU A 86 -18.96 -22.21 -13.19
CA LEU A 86 -18.84 -22.59 -11.78
C LEU A 86 -18.25 -21.46 -10.91
N CYS A 87 -17.33 -20.67 -11.47
CA CYS A 87 -16.74 -19.50 -10.83
C CYS A 87 -17.78 -18.39 -10.65
N GLU A 88 -18.52 -18.05 -11.72
CA GLU A 88 -19.57 -17.04 -11.71
C GLU A 88 -20.72 -17.39 -10.73
N GLN A 89 -21.00 -18.68 -10.56
CA GLN A 89 -21.96 -19.19 -9.57
C GLN A 89 -21.40 -19.26 -8.14
N GLY A 90 -20.12 -18.96 -7.92
CA GLY A 90 -19.46 -19.04 -6.62
C GLY A 90 -19.35 -20.46 -6.05
N LYS A 91 -19.42 -21.49 -6.90
CA LYS A 91 -19.38 -22.91 -6.51
C LYS A 91 -18.05 -23.59 -6.82
N LEU A 92 -17.15 -22.89 -7.52
CA LEU A 92 -15.83 -23.39 -7.88
C LEU A 92 -15.03 -23.75 -6.61
N ASN A 93 -14.72 -25.02 -6.45
CA ASN A 93 -13.90 -25.56 -5.37
C ASN A 93 -12.83 -26.50 -5.94
N LEU A 94 -11.78 -26.78 -5.15
CA LEU A 94 -10.70 -27.68 -5.55
C LEU A 94 -11.21 -29.06 -5.98
N ASP A 95 -12.25 -29.57 -5.33
CA ASP A 95 -12.86 -30.87 -5.64
C ASP A 95 -13.53 -30.96 -7.03
N GLN A 96 -13.75 -29.82 -7.69
CA GLN A 96 -14.33 -29.77 -9.04
C GLN A 96 -13.28 -29.75 -10.14
N LEU A 97 -12.01 -29.55 -9.77
CA LEU A 97 -10.86 -29.62 -10.67
C LEU A 97 -10.37 -31.07 -10.75
N THR A 98 -9.96 -31.50 -11.93
CA THR A 98 -9.25 -32.76 -12.12
C THR A 98 -7.89 -32.72 -11.43
N LEU A 99 -7.29 -33.89 -11.16
CA LEU A 99 -5.97 -33.96 -10.53
C LEU A 99 -4.88 -33.25 -11.35
N ALA A 100 -4.99 -33.28 -12.68
CA ALA A 100 -4.10 -32.55 -13.58
C ALA A 100 -4.28 -31.02 -13.44
N GLU A 101 -5.51 -30.52 -13.45
CA GLU A 101 -5.81 -29.09 -13.26
C GLU A 101 -5.40 -28.59 -11.87
N GLN A 102 -5.61 -29.40 -10.82
CA GLN A 102 -5.13 -29.08 -9.47
C GLN A 102 -3.61 -29.01 -9.42
N HIS A 103 -2.91 -29.90 -10.12
CA HIS A 103 -1.45 -29.90 -10.19
C HIS A 103 -0.93 -28.68 -10.97
N GLU A 104 -1.54 -28.33 -12.10
CA GLU A 104 -1.21 -27.10 -12.84
C GLU A 104 -1.49 -25.85 -12.02
N PHE A 105 -2.63 -25.79 -11.32
CA PHE A 105 -2.96 -24.71 -10.41
C PHE A 105 -1.97 -24.64 -9.24
N ALA A 106 -1.60 -25.76 -8.62
CA ALA A 106 -0.63 -25.79 -7.54
C ALA A 106 0.76 -25.35 -8.00
N LYS A 107 1.17 -25.75 -9.20
CA LYS A 107 2.41 -25.29 -9.83
C LYS A 107 2.36 -23.79 -10.12
N PHE A 108 1.25 -23.29 -10.66
CA PHE A 108 1.01 -21.87 -10.88
C PHE A 108 1.06 -21.07 -9.57
N ILE A 109 0.44 -21.56 -8.49
CA ILE A 109 0.49 -20.92 -7.17
C ILE A 109 1.89 -20.97 -6.55
N GLN A 110 2.65 -22.05 -6.78
CA GLN A 110 4.05 -22.13 -6.33
C GLN A 110 4.98 -21.19 -7.11
N GLU A 111 4.69 -20.96 -8.39
CA GLU A 111 5.43 -20.02 -9.25
C GLU A 111 4.96 -18.57 -9.04
N MET A 112 3.70 -18.35 -8.62
CA MET A 112 3.20 -17.06 -8.20
C MET A 112 3.83 -16.66 -6.87
N VAL A 113 4.69 -15.64 -6.92
CA VAL A 113 5.06 -14.89 -5.74
C VAL A 113 3.81 -14.16 -5.26
N ILE A 114 3.13 -14.70 -4.25
CA ILE A 114 2.10 -13.96 -3.52
C ILE A 114 2.82 -12.80 -2.83
N GLN A 115 2.80 -11.63 -3.47
CA GLN A 115 3.31 -10.42 -2.85
C GLN A 115 2.42 -10.10 -1.64
N GLU A 116 3.05 -9.81 -0.50
CA GLU A 116 2.30 -9.35 0.66
C GLU A 116 1.55 -8.05 0.29
N PRO A 117 0.31 -7.86 0.76
CA PRO A 117 -0.46 -6.67 0.45
C PRO A 117 0.31 -5.43 0.91
N TRP A 118 0.39 -4.41 0.04
CA TRP A 118 1.06 -3.17 0.39
C TRP A 118 0.41 -2.52 1.61
N ILE A 119 1.24 -2.14 2.58
CA ILE A 119 0.80 -1.41 3.77
C ILE A 119 1.23 0.04 3.61
N PRO A 120 0.29 1.00 3.62
CA PRO A 120 0.64 2.40 3.56
C PRO A 120 1.57 2.78 4.71
N TRP A 121 2.66 3.51 4.42
CA TRP A 121 3.67 3.82 5.42
C TRP A 121 3.15 4.67 6.59
N TRP A 122 2.04 5.38 6.40
CA TRP A 122 1.35 6.12 7.47
C TRP A 122 0.53 5.23 8.42
N GLU A 123 0.41 3.93 8.15
CA GLU A 123 -0.21 2.93 9.05
C GLU A 123 0.81 2.10 9.84
N VAL A 124 2.10 2.31 9.58
CA VAL A 124 3.18 1.60 10.27
C VAL A 124 3.32 2.15 11.69
N ASN A 125 2.60 1.53 12.63
CA ASN A 125 2.40 2.04 13.99
C ASN A 125 3.67 2.17 14.85
N GLU A 126 4.76 1.43 14.60
CA GLU A 126 5.87 1.37 15.57
C GLU A 126 7.30 1.36 14.99
N GLY A 127 7.49 1.12 13.69
CA GLY A 127 8.85 1.03 13.11
C GLY A 127 9.44 2.36 12.59
N ALA A 128 8.58 3.31 12.22
CA ALA A 128 9.00 4.55 11.57
C ALA A 128 9.50 5.63 12.54
N PHE A 129 9.11 5.56 13.82
CA PHE A 129 9.52 6.52 14.86
C PHE A 129 10.80 6.10 15.60
N SER A 130 11.17 4.81 15.60
CA SER A 130 12.41 4.35 16.26
C SER A 130 13.69 4.84 15.56
N LEU A 131 13.59 5.37 14.33
CA LEU A 131 14.71 5.95 13.57
C LEU A 131 15.13 7.34 14.07
N TYR A 132 14.38 7.94 15.00
CA TYR A 132 14.78 9.17 15.70
C TYR A 132 15.37 8.89 17.09
N VAL A 133 15.41 7.62 17.52
CA VAL A 133 16.12 7.19 18.71
C VAL A 133 17.40 6.52 18.23
N ASP A 134 18.53 7.01 18.71
CA ASP A 134 19.86 6.49 18.38
C ASP A 134 19.91 4.96 18.49
N GLU A 135 20.69 4.39 17.59
CA GLU A 135 21.18 3.01 17.52
C GLU A 135 20.86 2.17 18.76
N LEU A 136 20.17 1.03 18.60
CA LEU A 136 20.53 -0.25 19.24
C LEU A 136 19.63 -1.39 18.74
N ASP A 137 20.28 -2.53 18.50
CA ASP A 137 19.79 -3.88 18.21
C ASP A 137 19.49 -4.29 16.75
N GLN A 138 20.58 -4.70 16.08
CA GLN A 138 20.63 -5.38 14.77
C GLN A 138 20.15 -6.85 14.76
N ASN A 139 19.49 -7.34 15.81
CA ASN A 139 19.19 -8.77 15.94
C ASN A 139 17.68 -9.05 15.97
N GLN A 140 17.02 -8.89 14.82
CA GLN A 140 15.77 -9.59 14.46
C GLN A 140 15.42 -9.34 12.99
N LYS A 141 16.06 -10.10 12.09
CA LYS A 141 15.76 -10.07 10.66
C LYS A 141 14.61 -11.03 10.33
N THR A 142 13.50 -10.49 9.85
CA THR A 142 12.36 -11.25 9.28
C THR A 142 11.97 -10.63 7.94
N ASN A 143 11.36 -11.41 7.04
CA ASN A 143 11.06 -11.10 5.62
C ASN A 143 10.24 -9.81 5.31
N LYS A 144 9.94 -8.95 6.30
CA LYS A 144 9.40 -7.58 6.13
C LYS A 144 10.42 -6.58 5.55
N GLU A 145 11.65 -7.02 5.30
CA GLU A 145 12.80 -6.16 4.98
C GLU A 145 12.74 -5.49 3.60
N ILE A 146 12.06 -6.03 2.59
CA ILE A 146 12.17 -5.50 1.23
C ILE A 146 11.45 -4.16 1.06
N HIS A 147 10.17 -4.06 1.46
CA HIS A 147 9.42 -2.80 1.43
C HIS A 147 9.95 -1.80 2.48
N GLN A 148 10.44 -2.30 3.62
CA GLN A 148 11.08 -1.45 4.63
C GLN A 148 12.39 -0.85 4.11
N ASN A 149 13.22 -1.59 3.38
CA ASN A 149 14.50 -1.10 2.88
C ASN A 149 14.34 0.01 1.84
N SER A 150 13.41 -0.13 0.88
CA SER A 150 13.10 0.94 -0.09
C SER A 150 12.57 2.20 0.62
N TYR A 151 11.70 2.02 1.61
CA TYR A 151 11.20 3.13 2.43
C TYR A 151 12.30 3.80 3.29
N LEU A 152 13.21 3.01 3.86
CA LEU A 152 14.35 3.48 4.64
C LEU A 152 15.34 4.28 3.77
N GLU A 153 15.59 3.80 2.54
CA GLU A 153 16.41 4.51 1.56
C GLU A 153 15.79 5.85 1.18
N PHE A 154 14.49 5.87 0.84
CA PHE A 154 13.76 7.12 0.56
C PHE A 154 13.88 8.12 1.71
N ARG A 155 13.65 7.68 2.96
CA ARG A 155 13.78 8.52 4.15
C ARG A 155 15.20 9.03 4.40
N SER A 156 16.22 8.22 4.11
CA SER A 156 17.61 8.64 4.27
C SER A 156 17.95 9.84 3.37
N THR A 157 17.40 9.85 2.15
CA THR A 157 17.58 10.96 1.20
C THR A 157 16.70 12.17 1.51
N LEU A 158 15.55 11.97 2.18
CA LEU A 158 14.59 13.01 2.50
C LEU A 158 15.21 14.16 3.31
N LYS A 159 16.10 13.85 4.26
CA LYS A 159 16.79 14.87 5.07
C LYS A 159 17.61 15.82 4.18
N GLN A 160 18.30 15.27 3.17
CA GLN A 160 19.06 16.07 2.21
C GLN A 160 18.13 16.87 1.29
N LYS A 161 17.05 16.25 0.79
CA LYS A 161 16.05 16.93 -0.04
C LYS A 161 15.39 18.11 0.69
N ILE A 162 15.07 17.97 1.98
CA ILE A 162 14.51 19.06 2.79
C ILE A 162 15.47 20.25 2.88
N GLN A 163 16.78 20.00 3.00
CA GLN A 163 17.78 21.06 3.11
C GLN A 163 17.91 21.90 1.83
N THR A 164 17.59 21.35 0.66
CA THR A 164 17.66 22.07 -0.62
C THR A 164 16.41 22.90 -0.92
N VAL A 165 15.32 22.71 -0.16
CA VAL A 165 14.05 23.44 -0.37
C VAL A 165 14.20 24.90 0.02
N VAL A 166 13.83 25.79 -0.89
CA VAL A 166 13.81 27.24 -0.65
C VAL A 166 12.80 27.56 0.46
N PRO A 167 13.17 28.30 1.52
CA PRO A 167 12.27 28.68 2.59
C PRO A 167 11.02 29.42 2.12
N PHE A 168 9.87 29.10 2.73
CA PHE A 168 8.57 29.58 2.25
C PHE A 168 8.43 31.11 2.26
N ASN A 169 9.03 31.76 3.26
CA ASN A 169 9.04 33.22 3.38
C ASN A 169 9.75 33.93 2.20
N LYS A 170 10.61 33.23 1.45
CA LYS A 170 11.23 33.75 0.22
C LYS A 170 10.33 33.56 -1.01
N LEU A 171 9.44 32.56 -0.98
CA LEU A 171 8.54 32.21 -2.09
C LEU A 171 7.22 32.98 -2.02
N CYS A 172 6.72 33.24 -0.81
CA CYS A 172 5.42 33.85 -0.60
C CYS A 172 5.46 34.86 0.55
N LYS A 173 5.18 36.13 0.22
CA LYS A 173 5.15 37.21 1.21
C LYS A 173 3.81 37.32 1.94
N ILE A 174 2.71 37.03 1.24
CA ILE A 174 1.33 37.16 1.75
C ILE A 174 0.67 35.80 1.67
N GLN A 175 0.29 35.26 2.83
CA GLN A 175 -0.33 33.95 2.91
C GLN A 175 -1.82 34.04 2.63
N HIS A 176 -2.29 33.26 1.66
CA HIS A 176 -3.71 33.10 1.39
C HIS A 176 -4.29 31.96 2.26
N GLU A 177 -5.51 32.13 2.76
CA GLU A 177 -6.16 31.13 3.63
C GLU A 177 -6.38 29.78 2.92
N ASP A 178 -6.68 29.83 1.62
CA ASP A 178 -6.86 28.62 0.79
C ASP A 178 -5.62 27.75 0.63
N LEU A 179 -4.40 28.23 0.93
CA LEU A 179 -3.21 27.37 0.84
C LEU A 179 -3.34 26.11 1.70
N ARG A 180 -4.07 26.23 2.82
CA ARG A 180 -4.41 25.11 3.69
C ARG A 180 -5.31 24.09 3.00
N ASN A 181 -6.35 24.58 2.32
CA ASN A 181 -7.30 23.75 1.58
C ASN A 181 -6.62 23.11 0.36
N HIS A 182 -5.71 23.83 -0.29
CA HIS A 182 -4.92 23.31 -1.41
C HIS A 182 -4.00 22.17 -0.96
N LEU A 183 -3.30 22.35 0.17
CA LEU A 183 -2.48 21.31 0.75
C LEU A 183 -3.32 20.08 1.11
N PHE A 184 -4.51 20.27 1.68
CA PHE A 184 -5.43 19.17 1.97
C PHE A 184 -5.80 18.38 0.71
N ASN A 185 -6.23 19.06 -0.36
CA ASN A 185 -6.54 18.40 -1.64
C ASN A 185 -5.34 17.63 -2.20
N LEU A 186 -4.14 18.20 -2.19
CA LEU A 186 -2.94 17.53 -2.67
C LEU A 186 -2.67 16.22 -1.92
N ILE A 187 -2.64 16.31 -0.59
CA ILE A 187 -2.36 15.14 0.25
C ILE A 187 -3.44 14.07 0.08
N ALA A 188 -4.71 14.48 0.07
CA ALA A 188 -5.80 13.54 -0.09
C ALA A 188 -5.75 12.84 -1.46
N SER A 189 -5.55 13.60 -2.55
CA SER A 189 -5.40 13.04 -3.89
C SER A 189 -4.23 12.05 -3.98
N ILE A 190 -3.05 12.41 -3.49
CA ILE A 190 -1.88 11.52 -3.55
C ILE A 190 -2.09 10.27 -2.69
N SER A 191 -2.70 10.41 -1.50
CA SER A 191 -2.98 9.25 -0.62
C SER A 191 -3.96 8.26 -1.24
N ILE A 192 -4.97 8.74 -1.96
CA ILE A 192 -5.92 7.90 -2.70
C ILE A 192 -5.19 7.18 -3.82
N ILE A 193 -4.40 7.90 -4.62
CA ILE A 193 -3.65 7.32 -5.74
C ILE A 193 -2.66 6.27 -5.25
N ALA A 194 -1.97 6.54 -4.14
CA ALA A 194 -1.06 5.57 -3.53
C ALA A 194 -1.78 4.28 -3.15
N LYS A 195 -3.03 4.34 -2.66
CA LYS A 195 -3.82 3.13 -2.37
C LYS A 195 -4.33 2.43 -3.62
N VAL A 196 -4.74 3.17 -4.64
CA VAL A 196 -5.19 2.60 -5.91
C VAL A 196 -4.06 1.87 -6.65
N LEU A 197 -2.82 2.35 -6.47
CA LEU A 197 -1.63 1.78 -7.11
C LEU A 197 -0.84 0.87 -6.17
N ASP A 198 -1.40 0.45 -5.03
CA ASP A 198 -0.71 -0.39 -4.04
C ASP A 198 0.71 0.10 -3.68
N GLY A 199 0.89 1.42 -3.62
CA GLY A 199 2.16 2.07 -3.31
C GLY A 199 3.12 2.27 -4.48
N ASP A 200 2.90 1.64 -5.63
CA ASP A 200 3.85 1.59 -6.76
C ASP A 200 3.78 2.84 -7.66
N ILE A 201 3.75 4.02 -7.05
CA ILE A 201 3.63 5.31 -7.73
C ILE A 201 4.82 5.58 -8.68
N ILE A 202 6.02 5.10 -8.36
CA ILE A 202 7.23 5.36 -9.14
C ILE A 202 7.27 4.48 -10.39
N GLU A 203 6.83 3.23 -10.29
CA GLU A 203 6.78 2.28 -11.41
C GLU A 203 5.59 2.59 -12.31
N LEU A 204 4.42 2.85 -11.72
CA LEU A 204 3.17 3.22 -12.41
C LEU A 204 3.03 4.75 -12.52
N ASN A 205 4.11 5.41 -12.95
CA ASN A 205 4.19 6.87 -12.93
C ASN A 205 3.21 7.56 -13.92
N ARG A 206 2.87 6.91 -15.03
CA ARG A 206 1.91 7.42 -16.03
C ARG A 206 0.49 7.37 -15.49
N GLU A 207 0.10 6.26 -14.88
CA GLU A 207 -1.17 6.05 -14.19
C GLU A 207 -1.31 7.04 -13.03
N PHE A 208 -0.24 7.18 -12.23
CA PHE A 208 -0.15 8.19 -11.19
C PHE A 208 -0.44 9.58 -11.75
N TYR A 209 0.26 10.00 -12.82
CA TYR A 209 0.09 11.34 -13.39
C TYR A 209 -1.32 11.59 -13.93
N ASN A 210 -1.89 10.61 -14.61
CA ASN A 210 -3.26 10.69 -15.14
C ASN A 210 -4.27 10.87 -14.00
N MET A 211 -4.17 10.08 -12.93
CA MET A 211 -5.06 10.25 -11.77
C MET A 211 -4.76 11.54 -11.01
N PHE A 212 -3.48 11.90 -10.85
CA PHE A 212 -3.05 13.08 -10.13
C PHE A 212 -3.55 14.37 -10.78
N THR A 213 -3.52 14.46 -12.11
CA THR A 213 -4.06 15.61 -12.83
C THR A 213 -5.58 15.75 -12.68
N ILE A 214 -6.32 14.64 -12.54
CA ILE A 214 -7.78 14.69 -12.39
C ILE A 214 -8.19 14.95 -10.94
N LEU A 215 -7.57 14.26 -9.96
CA LEU A 215 -7.92 14.36 -8.54
C LEU A 215 -7.37 15.64 -7.88
N SER A 216 -6.14 16.02 -8.24
CA SER A 216 -5.47 17.19 -7.69
C SER A 216 -5.76 18.45 -8.50
N TYR A 217 -7.02 18.89 -8.50
CA TYR A 217 -7.43 20.11 -9.22
C TYR A 217 -6.66 21.36 -8.79
N THR A 218 -6.00 21.34 -7.62
CA THR A 218 -5.07 22.38 -7.17
C THR A 218 -3.82 22.57 -8.07
N MET A 219 -3.51 21.56 -8.89
CA MET A 219 -2.33 21.54 -9.75
C MET A 219 -2.57 22.17 -11.12
N ASP A 220 -3.82 22.50 -11.43
CA ASP A 220 -4.18 23.18 -12.67
C ASP A 220 -4.09 24.70 -12.53
N ASP A 221 -3.90 25.38 -13.65
CA ASP A 221 -3.62 26.83 -13.68
C ASP A 221 -4.87 27.68 -13.39
N ASN A 222 -6.07 27.08 -13.45
CA ASN A 222 -7.36 27.75 -13.26
C ASN A 222 -7.96 27.52 -11.86
N THR A 223 -7.11 27.43 -10.84
CA THR A 223 -7.56 27.10 -9.48
C THR A 223 -8.40 28.22 -8.88
N SER A 224 -9.70 28.00 -8.86
CA SER A 224 -10.64 28.82 -8.10
C SER A 224 -10.42 28.64 -6.60
N LEU A 225 -10.68 29.71 -5.84
CA LEU A 225 -10.70 29.70 -4.38
C LEU A 225 -11.52 28.50 -3.87
N ILE A 226 -10.91 27.64 -3.05
CA ILE A 226 -11.59 26.46 -2.50
C ILE A 226 -12.57 26.87 -1.40
N GLY A 227 -12.28 27.96 -0.69
CA GLY A 227 -13.10 28.46 0.42
C GLY A 227 -12.86 27.67 1.70
N ASN A 228 -13.26 26.39 1.75
CA ASN A 228 -13.12 25.57 2.96
C ASN A 228 -12.83 24.08 2.69
N LEU A 229 -12.47 23.37 3.76
CA LEU A 229 -12.04 21.98 3.71
C LEU A 229 -13.19 21.02 3.34
N ASP A 230 -14.43 21.31 3.75
CA ASP A 230 -15.63 20.52 3.38
C ASP A 230 -15.89 20.57 1.88
N LEU A 231 -15.82 21.76 1.28
CA LEU A 231 -15.95 21.91 -0.17
C LEU A 231 -14.78 21.22 -0.90
N SER A 232 -13.58 21.28 -0.33
CA SER A 232 -12.42 20.57 -0.88
C SER A 232 -12.63 19.05 -0.91
N TYR A 233 -13.18 18.50 0.17
CA TYR A 233 -13.45 17.07 0.30
C TYR A 233 -14.58 16.61 -0.62
N LYS A 234 -15.66 17.40 -0.73
CA LYS A 234 -16.75 17.14 -1.68
C LYS A 234 -16.28 17.14 -3.13
N LYS A 235 -15.52 18.17 -3.53
CA LYS A 235 -14.93 18.24 -4.88
C LYS A 235 -14.02 17.06 -5.16
N LEU A 236 -13.24 16.61 -4.17
CA LEU A 236 -12.40 15.42 -4.30
C LEU A 236 -13.24 14.17 -4.59
N LYS A 237 -14.33 13.94 -3.84
CA LYS A 237 -15.26 12.82 -4.10
C LYS A 237 -15.90 12.90 -5.49
N GLU A 238 -16.33 14.10 -5.90
CA GLU A 238 -16.91 14.32 -7.24
C GLU A 238 -15.89 14.00 -8.34
N HIS A 239 -14.63 14.43 -8.19
CA HIS A 239 -13.57 14.14 -9.15
C HIS A 239 -13.22 12.65 -9.16
N ALA A 240 -13.13 12.00 -8.00
CA ALA A 240 -12.92 10.56 -7.92
C ALA A 240 -14.03 9.75 -8.60
N HIS A 241 -15.28 10.20 -8.50
CA HIS A 241 -16.40 9.58 -9.19
C HIS A 241 -16.28 9.68 -10.73
N LYS A 242 -15.71 10.79 -11.23
CA LYS A 242 -15.47 10.98 -12.68
C LYS A 242 -14.37 10.09 -13.23
N VAL A 243 -13.32 9.84 -12.44
CA VAL A 243 -12.17 9.03 -12.88
C VAL A 243 -12.59 7.59 -13.11
N ASP A 244 -13.38 7.00 -12.19
CA ASP A 244 -13.58 5.55 -12.23
C ASP A 244 -14.93 5.04 -11.69
N LYS A 245 -16.02 5.80 -11.94
CA LYS A 245 -17.42 5.41 -11.68
C LYS A 245 -17.74 4.78 -10.31
N GLY A 246 -16.89 4.97 -9.30
CA GLY A 246 -17.06 4.43 -7.96
C GLY A 246 -15.97 3.47 -7.47
N LEU A 247 -15.03 3.01 -8.30
CA LEU A 247 -13.93 2.13 -7.86
C LEU A 247 -12.91 2.85 -6.96
N ILE A 248 -12.76 4.16 -7.11
CA ILE A 248 -11.84 4.98 -6.30
C ILE A 248 -12.48 5.43 -4.98
N LEU A 249 -13.82 5.51 -4.90
CA LEU A 249 -14.53 6.02 -3.72
C LEU A 249 -14.23 5.26 -2.41
N PRO A 250 -14.10 3.92 -2.40
CA PRO A 250 -13.73 3.16 -1.20
C PRO A 250 -12.37 3.57 -0.60
N TYR A 251 -11.46 4.08 -1.42
CA TYR A 251 -10.13 4.50 -0.97
C TYR A 251 -10.11 5.90 -0.33
N ILE A 252 -11.22 6.64 -0.40
CA ILE A 252 -11.35 7.95 0.27
C ILE A 252 -11.72 7.74 1.74
N ASN A 253 -10.73 7.36 2.54
CA ASN A 253 -10.91 7.13 3.97
C ASN A 253 -10.43 8.34 4.80
N ARG A 254 -11.33 8.89 5.61
CA ARG A 254 -11.04 10.00 6.53
C ARG A 254 -9.98 9.63 7.57
N GLU A 255 -9.94 8.38 8.01
CA GLU A 255 -8.97 7.90 9.01
C GLU A 255 -7.54 7.99 8.50
N ASP A 256 -7.29 7.67 7.22
CA ASP A 256 -5.98 7.83 6.60
C ASP A 256 -5.54 9.28 6.63
N LEU A 257 -6.43 10.21 6.24
CA LEU A 257 -6.13 11.62 6.27
C LEU A 257 -5.84 12.10 7.70
N ILE A 258 -6.59 11.64 8.70
CA ILE A 258 -6.33 11.95 10.11
C ILE A 258 -4.97 11.42 10.57
N LYS A 259 -4.57 10.22 10.12
CA LYS A 259 -3.25 9.63 10.40
C LYS A 259 -2.13 10.40 9.71
N ILE A 260 -2.27 10.70 8.42
CA ILE A 260 -1.29 11.47 7.65
C ILE A 260 -1.08 12.86 8.29
N PHE A 261 -2.16 13.59 8.55
CA PHE A 261 -2.07 14.90 9.19
C PHE A 261 -1.70 14.84 10.67
N SER A 262 -1.60 13.66 11.30
CA SER A 262 -1.08 13.51 12.67
C SER A 262 0.41 13.79 12.78
N ASN A 263 1.14 13.60 11.68
CA ASN A 263 2.58 13.78 11.64
C ASN A 263 2.97 14.62 10.43
N LYS A 264 3.62 15.76 10.69
CA LYS A 264 4.17 16.64 9.65
C LYS A 264 5.07 15.89 8.67
N PHE A 265 5.80 14.88 9.13
CA PHE A 265 6.68 14.09 8.26
C PHE A 265 5.91 13.31 7.20
N PHE A 266 4.74 12.72 7.52
CA PHE A 266 3.94 12.02 6.51
C PHE A 266 3.43 12.95 5.42
N VAL A 267 3.04 14.18 5.78
CA VAL A 267 2.65 15.21 4.81
C VAL A 267 3.81 15.54 3.88
N ILE A 268 5.01 15.71 4.41
CA ILE A 268 6.21 16.03 3.62
C ILE A 268 6.60 14.85 2.72
N GLU A 269 6.57 13.62 3.25
CA GLU A 269 6.87 12.39 2.52
C GLU A 269 5.96 12.21 1.32
N ILE A 270 4.64 12.35 1.51
CA ILE A 270 3.65 12.24 0.42
C ILE A 270 3.92 13.26 -0.69
N LEU A 271 4.26 14.50 -0.33
CA LEU A 271 4.57 15.53 -1.33
C LEU A 271 5.88 15.23 -2.10
N PHE A 272 6.90 14.72 -1.42
CA PHE A 272 8.14 14.31 -2.07
C PHE A 272 7.95 13.06 -2.93
N TYR A 273 7.09 12.15 -2.51
CA TYR A 273 6.76 10.95 -3.28
C TYR A 273 6.11 11.33 -4.63
N ALA A 274 5.15 12.26 -4.60
CA ALA A 274 4.59 12.84 -5.82
C ALA A 274 5.63 13.62 -6.64
N TYR A 275 6.55 14.34 -6.00
CA TYR A 275 7.61 15.07 -6.70
C TYR A 275 8.54 14.11 -7.46
N ASP A 276 8.97 13.03 -6.82
CA ASP A 276 9.86 12.04 -7.41
C ASP A 276 9.17 11.29 -8.55
N ALA A 277 7.88 10.98 -8.42
CA ALA A 277 7.08 10.41 -9.49
C ALA A 277 7.05 11.32 -10.73
N ILE A 278 6.74 12.60 -10.55
CA ILE A 278 6.74 13.58 -11.66
C ILE A 278 8.14 13.76 -12.23
N HIS A 279 9.18 13.73 -11.39
CA HIS A 279 10.56 13.83 -11.85
C HIS A 279 10.99 12.61 -12.68
N SER A 280 10.55 11.41 -12.32
CA SER A 280 10.77 10.18 -13.08
C SER A 280 10.16 10.28 -14.48
N ILE A 281 8.91 10.75 -14.58
CA ILE A 281 8.22 10.97 -15.88
C ILE A 281 8.96 11.99 -16.73
N GLU A 282 9.41 13.10 -16.12
CA GLU A 282 10.17 14.13 -16.83
C GLU A 282 11.47 13.55 -17.42
N HIS A 283 12.20 12.74 -16.63
CA HIS A 283 13.45 12.12 -17.07
C HIS A 283 13.20 11.10 -18.19
N GLN A 284 12.13 10.30 -18.10
CA GLN A 284 11.71 9.40 -19.18
C GLN A 284 11.40 10.18 -20.46
N ALA A 285 10.59 11.25 -20.38
CA ALA A 285 10.24 12.09 -21.53
C ALA A 285 11.43 12.84 -22.15
N GLN A 286 12.50 13.09 -21.40
CA GLN A 286 13.74 13.69 -21.92
C GLN A 286 14.61 12.70 -22.69
N ASN A 287 14.55 11.41 -22.34
CA ASN A 287 15.39 10.36 -22.92
C ASN A 287 14.70 9.59 -24.08
N GLU A 288 13.41 9.80 -24.31
CA GLU A 288 12.71 9.22 -25.45
C GLU A 288 13.18 9.88 -26.78
N ASP A 289 14.02 9.15 -27.53
CA ASP A 289 14.53 9.53 -28.84
C ASP A 289 13.42 9.44 -29.92
N ASN A 290 12.76 10.59 -30.18
CA ASN A 290 11.98 10.96 -31.38
C ASN A 290 10.68 10.18 -31.74
N SER A 291 9.57 10.93 -31.72
CA SER A 291 8.64 11.11 -32.86
C SER A 291 7.81 12.40 -32.74
N ASP A 292 7.52 12.85 -31.50
CA ASP A 292 6.74 14.06 -31.19
C ASP A 292 7.49 15.07 -30.30
N PHE A 293 8.61 15.60 -30.81
CA PHE A 293 9.45 16.58 -30.10
C PHE A 293 8.66 17.79 -29.53
N VAL A 294 7.63 18.24 -30.26
CA VAL A 294 6.80 19.39 -29.85
C VAL A 294 5.89 19.05 -28.67
N GLU A 295 5.30 17.86 -28.65
CA GLU A 295 4.42 17.43 -27.55
C GLU A 295 5.24 17.13 -26.29
N ASN A 296 6.38 16.45 -26.43
CA ASN A 296 7.29 16.19 -25.32
C ASN A 296 7.79 17.49 -24.67
N LYS A 297 8.12 18.52 -25.47
CA LYS A 297 8.51 19.83 -24.93
C LYS A 297 7.38 20.51 -24.15
N LYS A 298 6.12 20.39 -24.59
CA LYS A 298 4.95 20.92 -23.87
C LYS A 298 4.72 20.14 -22.57
N LEU A 299 4.84 18.82 -22.62
CA LEU A 299 4.72 17.94 -21.44
C LEU A 299 5.79 18.29 -20.41
N ILE A 300 7.07 18.34 -20.79
CA ILE A 300 8.19 18.70 -19.91
C ILE A 300 7.98 20.07 -19.26
N LYS A 301 7.48 21.07 -20.00
CA LYS A 301 7.15 22.38 -19.44
C LYS A 301 6.04 22.27 -18.37
N THR A 302 5.01 21.47 -18.65
CA THR A 302 3.89 21.24 -17.72
C THR A 302 4.34 20.49 -16.46
N LEU A 303 5.16 19.44 -16.61
CA LEU A 303 5.76 18.70 -15.50
C LEU A 303 6.62 19.61 -14.63
N ASN A 304 7.43 20.48 -15.23
CA ASN A 304 8.23 21.45 -14.50
C ASN A 304 7.41 22.43 -13.67
N LEU A 305 6.30 22.95 -14.22
CA LEU A 305 5.39 23.81 -13.46
C LEU A 305 4.77 23.06 -12.27
N LYS A 306 4.34 21.80 -12.48
CA LYS A 306 3.79 20.96 -11.41
C LYS A 306 4.86 20.63 -10.35
N LYS A 307 6.11 20.35 -10.73
CA LYS A 307 7.23 20.18 -9.77
C LYS A 307 7.47 21.44 -8.93
N GLN A 308 7.45 22.62 -9.56
CA GLN A 308 7.60 23.89 -8.84
C GLN A 308 6.44 24.13 -7.86
N LYS A 309 5.19 23.83 -8.26
CA LYS A 309 4.02 23.86 -7.36
C LYS A 309 4.20 22.90 -6.18
N LEU A 310 4.65 21.66 -6.40
CA LEU A 310 4.94 20.72 -5.31
C LEU A 310 6.02 21.24 -4.36
N LEU A 311 7.13 21.76 -4.88
CA LEU A 311 8.19 22.37 -4.05
C LEU A 311 7.67 23.55 -3.23
N PHE A 312 6.77 24.36 -3.80
CA PHE A 312 6.10 25.43 -3.08
C PHE A 312 5.27 24.88 -1.90
N TYR A 313 4.49 23.81 -2.11
CA TYR A 313 3.70 23.21 -1.02
C TYR A 313 4.54 22.45 0.01
N ILE A 314 5.66 21.84 -0.41
CA ILE A 314 6.64 21.24 0.50
C ILE A 314 7.21 22.35 1.41
N SER A 315 7.62 23.47 0.82
CA SER A 315 8.10 24.63 1.57
C SER A 315 7.04 25.20 2.51
N TYR A 316 5.80 25.32 2.02
CA TYR A 316 4.65 25.75 2.83
C TYR A 316 4.44 24.82 4.03
N ALA A 317 4.36 23.50 3.82
CA ALA A 317 4.23 22.51 4.89
C ALA A 317 5.40 22.59 5.88
N LEU A 318 6.64 22.69 5.40
CA LEU A 318 7.83 22.86 6.24
C LEU A 318 7.77 24.11 7.12
N SER A 319 7.12 25.19 6.68
CA SER A 319 6.97 26.41 7.47
C SER A 319 5.93 26.32 8.61
N LYS A 320 5.06 25.30 8.60
CA LYS A 320 3.96 25.17 9.57
C LYS A 320 4.37 24.44 10.84
N ASN A 321 3.75 24.86 11.94
CA ASN A 321 3.91 24.29 13.27
C ASN A 321 2.91 23.13 13.48
N HIS A 322 3.06 22.40 14.59
CA HIS A 322 2.17 21.29 14.94
C HIS A 322 0.69 21.70 15.07
N GLU A 323 0.42 22.91 15.56
CA GLU A 323 -0.96 23.41 15.74
C GLU A 323 -1.73 23.49 14.42
N PHE A 324 -1.09 23.97 13.35
CA PHE A 324 -1.68 24.00 12.00
C PHE A 324 -2.21 22.62 11.56
N TYR A 325 -1.42 21.58 11.79
CA TYR A 325 -1.82 20.20 11.45
C TYR A 325 -2.96 19.69 12.34
N GLN A 326 -2.94 20.01 13.64
CA GLN A 326 -4.03 19.65 14.56
C GLN A 326 -5.36 20.32 14.18
N GLN A 327 -5.31 21.58 13.75
CA GLN A 327 -6.50 22.26 13.24
C GLN A 327 -7.06 21.54 12.01
N ILE A 328 -6.21 21.10 11.07
CA ILE A 328 -6.65 20.34 9.87
C ILE A 328 -7.31 19.03 10.30
N ARG A 329 -6.68 18.28 11.20
CA ARG A 329 -7.24 17.02 11.71
C ARG A 329 -8.61 17.20 12.37
N THR A 330 -8.77 18.28 13.13
CA THR A 330 -10.04 18.59 13.80
C THR A 330 -11.13 18.83 12.75
N GLN A 331 -10.83 19.64 11.72
CA GLN A 331 -11.76 19.86 10.61
C GLN A 331 -12.06 18.59 9.81
N ILE A 332 -11.08 17.70 9.60
CA ILE A 332 -11.29 16.42 8.92
C ILE A 332 -12.27 15.53 9.70
N LYS A 333 -12.18 15.53 11.04
CA LYS A 333 -13.12 14.79 11.91
C LYS A 333 -14.55 15.32 11.82
N GLU A 334 -14.70 16.61 11.53
CA GLU A 334 -15.99 17.30 11.40
C GLU A 334 -16.57 17.22 9.98
N LEU A 335 -15.88 16.62 9.02
CA LEU A 335 -16.39 16.44 7.67
C LEU A 335 -17.65 15.59 7.66
N ASN A 336 -18.71 16.07 7.03
CA ASN A 336 -19.93 15.30 6.83
C ASN A 336 -19.68 14.19 5.79
N GLU A 337 -20.26 13.01 6.01
CA GLU A 337 -20.15 11.88 5.07
C GLU A 337 -20.88 12.12 3.76
#